data_AF-A0A6G3UNW1-F1
#
_entry.id   AF-A0A6G3UNW1-F1
#
_cell.length_a   1.000
_cell.length_b   1.000
_cell.length_c   1.000
_cell.angle_alpha   90.00
_cell.angle_beta   90.00
_cell.angle_gamma   90.00
#
_symmetry.space_group_name_H-M   'P 1'
#
loop_
_entity.id
_entity.type
_entity.pdbx_description
1 polymer ?
#
loop_
_entity_poly.entity_id
_entity_poly.type
_entity_poly.pdbx_seq_one_letter_code
_entity_poly.pdbx_strand_id
1 'polypeptide(L)'
;MTSDGQPGAYVLGVDSGGSGLRVALGTAEADAPLTTAECGGPVRTGPRGIDAAHLLEQVLPAVRGLLDGLGDGARITAAAV
;
A
#
# COMPACT_ATOMS: atom_id res chain seq x y z
N MET A 1 -19.14 21.55 11.00
CA MET A 1 -17.71 21.83 10.80
C MET A 1 -17.21 20.91 9.71
N THR A 2 -17.32 21.35 8.46
CA THR A 2 -16.72 20.67 7.31
C THR A 2 -15.23 20.99 7.37
N SER A 3 -14.41 19.98 7.65
CA SER A 3 -12.96 20.14 7.58
C SER A 3 -12.60 20.51 6.15
N ASP A 4 -11.99 21.67 5.98
CA ASP A 4 -11.37 22.11 4.75
C ASP A 4 -10.40 21.03 4.26
N GLY A 5 -10.39 20.78 2.95
CA GLY A 5 -9.87 19.57 2.33
C GLY A 5 -8.39 19.35 2.57
N GLN A 6 -8.04 18.64 3.64
CA GLN A 6 -6.75 17.99 3.71
C GLN A 6 -6.75 16.97 2.56
N PRO A 7 -5.78 17.03 1.61
CA PRO A 7 -5.59 15.94 0.67
C PRO A 7 -5.57 14.63 1.44
N GLY A 8 -6.37 13.64 1.03
CA GLY A 8 -6.56 12.40 1.78
C GLY A 8 -5.19 11.80 2.12
N ALA A 9 -4.83 11.86 3.40
CA ALA A 9 -3.55 11.41 3.91
C ALA A 9 -3.69 9.95 4.32
N TYR A 10 -3.05 9.06 3.58
CA TYR A 10 -3.18 7.63 3.76
C TYR A 10 -1.88 7.00 4.25
N VAL A 11 -2.04 5.93 5.03
CA VAL A 11 -0.96 5.07 5.49
C VAL A 11 -1.04 3.76 4.70
N LEU A 12 0.12 3.30 4.22
CA LEU A 12 0.26 2.06 3.48
C LEU A 12 0.90 0.97 4.34
N GLY A 13 0.24 -0.16 4.51
CA GLY A 13 0.84 -1.40 4.99
C GLY A 13 1.19 -2.32 3.82
N VAL A 14 2.38 -2.90 3.84
CA VAL A 14 2.84 -3.91 2.88
C VAL A 14 3.19 -5.17 3.66
N ASP A 15 2.61 -6.31 3.31
CA ASP A 15 2.86 -7.60 3.96
C ASP A 15 3.34 -8.61 2.91
N SER A 16 4.58 -9.05 3.03
CA SER A 16 5.18 -10.07 2.16
C SER A 16 5.27 -11.40 2.90
N GLY A 17 4.25 -12.25 2.71
CA GLY A 17 4.20 -13.59 3.28
C GLY A 17 4.59 -14.68 2.29
N GLY A 18 4.75 -15.91 2.79
CA GLY A 18 5.01 -17.09 1.94
C GLY A 18 3.88 -17.40 0.94
N SER A 19 2.68 -16.86 1.17
CA SER A 19 1.51 -16.99 0.30
C SER A 19 1.43 -15.93 -0.81
N GLY A 20 2.24 -14.87 -0.73
CA GLY A 20 2.15 -13.74 -1.66
C GLY A 20 2.34 -12.40 -0.96
N LEU A 21 2.22 -11.34 -1.76
CA LEU A 21 2.35 -9.96 -1.31
C LEU A 21 0.96 -9.32 -1.20
N ARG A 22 0.72 -8.58 -0.12
CA ARG A 22 -0.53 -7.84 0.09
C ARG A 22 -0.23 -6.40 0.44
N VAL A 23 -1.12 -5.51 0.05
CA VAL A 23 -1.10 -4.11 0.47
C VAL A 23 -2.43 -3.73 1.12
N ALA A 24 -2.35 -2.89 2.14
CA ALA A 24 -3.48 -2.38 2.89
C ALA A 24 -3.38 -0.86 2.97
N LEU A 25 -4.45 -0.16 2.64
CA LEU A 25 -4.53 1.29 2.73
C LEU A 25 -5.48 1.68 3.84
N GLY A 26 -5.04 2.58 4.71
CA GLY A 26 -5.84 3.12 5.82
C GLY A 26 -5.56 4.59 6.08
N THR A 27 -6.17 5.14 7.13
CA THR A 27 -5.83 6.44 7.70
C THR A 27 -5.25 6.24 9.10
N ALA A 28 -4.54 7.24 9.63
CA ALA A 28 -3.93 7.15 10.96
C ALA A 28 -4.94 6.89 12.10
N GLU A 29 -6.20 7.31 11.90
CA GLU A 29 -7.27 7.20 12.89
C GLU A 29 -8.11 5.91 12.72
N ALA A 30 -7.85 5.09 11.69
CA ALA A 30 -8.66 3.91 11.42
C ALA A 30 -8.14 2.67 12.18
N ASP A 31 -9.05 1.95 12.84
CA ASP A 31 -8.75 0.66 13.50
C ASP A 31 -8.57 -0.51 12.53
N ALA A 32 -8.92 -0.32 11.25
CA ALA A 32 -8.81 -1.34 10.21
C ALA A 32 -8.51 -0.71 8.84
N PRO A 33 -7.94 -1.48 7.89
CA PRO A 33 -7.74 -1.00 6.52
C PRO A 33 -9.05 -0.58 5.86
N LEU A 34 -9.03 0.54 5.15
CA LEU A 34 -10.13 0.99 4.30
C LEU A 34 -10.28 0.11 3.06
N THR A 35 -9.16 -0.32 2.50
CA THR A 35 -9.12 -1.22 1.35
C THR A 35 -7.83 -2.03 1.36
N THR A 36 -7.86 -3.15 0.66
CA THR A 36 -6.71 -4.04 0.52
C THR A 36 -6.63 -4.53 -0.92
N ALA A 37 -5.42 -4.85 -1.36
CA ALA A 37 -5.19 -5.53 -2.63
C ALA A 37 -4.16 -6.64 -2.45
N GLU A 38 -4.46 -7.80 -3.01
CA GLU A 38 -3.45 -8.83 -3.22
C GLU A 38 -2.63 -8.45 -4.45
N CYS A 39 -1.32 -8.57 -4.33
CA CYS A 39 -0.40 -8.37 -5.43
C CYS A 39 -0.18 -9.72 -6.14
N GLY A 40 0.89 -9.82 -6.94
CA GLY A 40 1.26 -11.08 -7.57
C GLY A 40 1.68 -12.16 -6.55
N GLY A 41 2.37 -13.18 -7.07
CA GLY A 41 2.91 -14.24 -6.22
C GLY A 41 4.01 -13.76 -5.27
N PRO A 42 4.55 -14.69 -4.45
CA PRO A 42 5.60 -14.40 -3.49
C PRO A 42 6.75 -13.60 -4.10
N VAL A 43 7.28 -12.64 -3.34
CA VAL A 43 8.41 -11.83 -3.80
C VAL A 43 9.66 -12.72 -3.88
N ARG A 44 10.40 -12.64 -4.99
CA ARG A 44 11.71 -13.26 -5.14
C ARG A 44 12.61 -12.94 -3.95
N THR A 45 13.31 -13.96 -3.47
CA THR A 45 14.31 -13.84 -2.41
C THR A 45 15.64 -14.41 -2.88
N GLY A 46 16.73 -13.92 -2.31
CA GLY A 46 18.07 -14.42 -2.54
C GLY A 46 18.94 -14.35 -1.27
N PRO A 47 20.25 -14.58 -1.38
CA PRO A 47 21.17 -14.56 -0.23
C PRO A 47 21.18 -13.25 0.57
N ARG A 48 20.68 -12.16 -0.02
CA ARG A 48 20.57 -10.83 0.60
C ARG A 48 19.16 -10.49 1.12
N GLY A 49 18.25 -11.46 1.12
CA GLY A 49 16.85 -11.26 1.48
C GLY A 49 15.96 -10.96 0.28
N ILE A 50 14.95 -10.11 0.47
CA ILE A 50 13.95 -9.76 -0.54
C ILE A 50 14.59 -9.02 -1.73
N ASP A 51 14.19 -9.41 -2.94
CA ASP A 51 14.44 -8.64 -4.16
C ASP A 51 13.59 -7.37 -4.15
N ALA A 52 14.22 -6.24 -3.79
CA ALA A 52 13.53 -4.96 -3.67
C ALA A 52 12.97 -4.45 -5.01
N ALA A 53 13.60 -4.77 -6.13
CA ALA A 53 13.09 -4.37 -7.44
C ALA A 53 11.79 -5.12 -7.75
N HIS A 54 11.80 -6.44 -7.52
CA HIS A 54 10.59 -7.26 -7.69
C HIS A 54 9.48 -6.89 -6.70
N LEU A 55 9.81 -6.50 -5.47
CA LEU A 55 8.83 -5.95 -4.53
C LEU A 55 8.15 -4.72 -5.13
N LEU A 56 8.93 -3.73 -5.59
CA LEU A 56 8.40 -2.47 -6.14
C LEU A 56 7.62 -2.67 -7.44
N GLU A 57 8.05 -3.60 -8.30
CA GLU A 57 7.31 -4.02 -9.50
C GLU A 57 5.89 -4.47 -9.18
N GLN A 58 5.68 -5.09 -8.02
CA GLN A 58 4.36 -5.53 -7.58
C GLN A 58 3.60 -4.47 -6.76
N VAL A 59 4.25 -3.79 -5.82
CA VAL A 59 3.60 -2.81 -4.92
C VAL A 59 3.12 -1.58 -5.69
N LEU A 60 3.96 -1.01 -6.58
CA LEU A 60 3.65 0.29 -7.17
C LEU A 60 2.39 0.28 -8.06
N PRO A 61 2.15 -0.74 -8.93
CA PRO A 61 0.89 -0.82 -9.67
C PRO A 61 -0.33 -0.99 -8.77
N ALA A 62 -0.23 -1.84 -7.73
CA ALA A 62 -1.34 -2.08 -6.80
C ALA A 62 -1.73 -0.80 -6.05
N VAL A 63 -0.75 -0.08 -5.50
CA VAL A 63 -0.98 1.18 -4.77
C VAL A 63 -1.56 2.26 -5.67
N ARG A 64 -1.09 2.38 -6.92
CA ARG A 64 -1.68 3.32 -7.89
C ARG A 64 -3.15 3.00 -8.15
N GLY A 65 -3.48 1.74 -8.39
CA GLY A 65 -4.88 1.32 -8.58
C GLY A 65 -5.78 1.61 -7.37
N LEU A 66 -5.25 1.50 -6.15
CA LEU A 66 -5.98 1.90 -4.94
C LEU A 66 -6.17 3.40 -4.84
N LEU A 67 -5.15 4.20 -5.17
CA LEU A 67 -5.22 5.67 -5.11
C LEU A 67 -6.17 6.25 -6.17
N ASP A 68 -6.21 5.66 -7.37
CA ASP A 68 -7.11 6.09 -8.46
C ASP A 68 -8.59 6.04 -8.04
N GLY A 69 -8.94 5.18 -7.07
CA GLY A 69 -10.30 5.07 -6.52
C GLY A 69 -10.69 6.11 -5.45
N LEU A 70 -9.75 6.95 -4.99
CA LEU A 70 -9.94 7.83 -3.81
C LEU A 70 -10.14 9.31 -4.17
N GLY A 71 -10.01 9.66 -5.46
CA GLY A 71 -10.18 11.02 -5.96
C GLY A 71 -8.92 11.88 -5.89
N ASP A 72 -9.03 13.12 -6.39
CA ASP A 72 -7.90 14.03 -6.55
C ASP A 72 -7.25 14.41 -5.21
N GLY A 73 -5.91 14.37 -5.18
CA GLY A 73 -5.12 14.76 -4.00
C GLY A 73 -4.85 13.64 -2.99
N ALA A 74 -5.32 12.41 -3.22
CA ALA A 74 -4.95 11.26 -2.40
C ALA A 74 -3.43 11.04 -2.41
N ARG A 75 -2.82 10.92 -1.22
CA ARG A 75 -1.38 10.74 -1.06
C ARG A 75 -1.04 9.79 0.07
N ILE A 76 -0.03 8.95 -0.16
CA ILE A 76 0.58 8.16 0.90
C ILE A 76 1.52 9.07 1.69
N THR A 77 1.32 9.17 3.00
CA THR A 77 2.16 9.98 3.91
C THR A 77 3.09 9.14 4.76
N ALA A 78 2.79 7.85 4.92
CA ALA A 78 3.63 6.88 5.62
C ALA A 78 3.45 5.49 5.01
N ALA A 79 4.49 4.67 5.08
CA ALA A 79 4.45 3.28 4.68
C ALA A 79 5.21 2.40 5.68
N ALA A 80 4.69 1.21 5.93
CA ALA A 80 5.34 0.16 6.70
C ALA A 80 5.39 -1.13 5.86
N VAL A 81 6.52 -1.84 5.95
CA VAL A 81 6.81 -3.10 5.26
C VAL A 81 7.30 -4.11 6.29
#